data_AF-A0A6J4SWT9-F1
#
_entry.id   AF-A0A6J4SWT9-F1
#
_cell.length_a   1.000
_cell.length_b   1.000
_cell.length_c   1.000
_cell.angle_alpha   90.00
_cell.angle_beta   90.00
_cell.angle_gamma   90.00
#
_symmetry.space_group_name_H-M   'P 1'
#
loop_
_entity.id
_entity.type
_entity.pdbx_description
1 polymer ?
#
loop_
_entity_poly.entity_id
_entity_poly.type
_entity_poly.pdbx_seq_one_letter_code
_entity_poly.pdbx_strand_id
1 'polypeptide(L)' 'MAFYTSWFKSMSHDMAIDLGTANTVVYVRGKGIVLNEPSVVAIETINGVKRVKAVGNDAKLMI' A
#
# COMPACT_ATOMS: atom_id res chain seq x y z
N MET A 1 29.52 10.61 -26.47
CA MET A 1 28.56 11.34 -25.62
C MET A 1 27.76 10.33 -24.78
N ALA A 2 28.37 9.76 -23.74
CA ALA A 2 27.72 8.72 -22.92
C ALA A 2 28.18 8.76 -21.45
N PHE A 3 28.61 9.92 -20.95
CA PHE A 3 29.19 10.06 -19.60
C PHE A 3 28.22 10.63 -18.55
N TYR A 4 26.98 10.99 -18.92
CA TYR A 4 26.06 11.71 -18.02
C TYR A 4 24.73 11.01 -17.69
N THR A 5 24.47 9.80 -18.19
CA THR A 5 23.19 9.11 -17.92
C THR A 5 23.14 8.37 -16.57
N SER A 6 24.24 8.33 -15.82
CA SER A 6 24.33 7.56 -14.57
C SER A 6 24.02 8.34 -13.29
N TRP A 7 24.04 9.68 -13.30
CA TRP A 7 23.89 10.45 -12.05
C TRP A 7 22.42 10.61 -11.60
N PHE A 8 21.47 10.38 -12.51
CA PHE A 8 20.04 10.39 -12.23
C PHE A 8 19.37 9.06 -12.57
N LYS A 9 20.06 7.92 -12.39
CA LYS A 9 19.42 6.60 -12.43
C LYS A 9 18.54 6.43 -11.19
N SER A 10 17.42 7.18 -11.25
CA SER A 10 16.15 7.05 -10.57
C SER A 10 16.16 6.16 -9.32
N MET A 11 15.87 6.76 -8.18
CA MET A 11 15.38 6.07 -6.99
C MET A 11 14.03 5.38 -7.29
N SER A 12 13.99 4.40 -8.19
CA SER A 12 12.80 3.60 -8.41
C SER A 12 12.56 2.81 -7.12
N HIS A 13 11.42 3.08 -6.47
CA HIS A 13 10.98 2.31 -5.32
C HIS A 13 10.36 1.02 -5.85
N ASP A 14 11.19 0.12 -6.38
CA ASP A 14 10.75 -1.18 -6.85
C ASP A 14 9.97 -1.88 -5.73
N MET A 15 8.71 -2.19 -6.00
CA MET A 15 7.75 -2.67 -5.01
C MET A 15 7.07 -3.96 -5.50
N ALA A 16 6.87 -4.89 -4.58
CA ALA A 16 5.98 -6.03 -4.75
C ALA A 16 4.81 -5.91 -3.77
N ILE A 17 3.60 -6.17 -4.24
CA ILE A 17 2.37 -6.11 -3.43
C ILE A 17 1.72 -7.49 -3.49
N ASP A 18 1.51 -8.09 -2.32
CA ASP A 18 0.70 -9.29 -2.14
C ASP A 18 -0.68 -8.87 -1.59
N LEU A 19 -1.72 -9.16 -2.35
CA LEU A 19 -3.12 -8.81 -2.04
C LEU A 19 -3.88 -10.07 -1.60
N GLY A 20 -3.51 -10.60 -0.43
CA GLY A 20 -4.19 -11.73 0.17
C GLY A 20 -5.60 -11.39 0.68
N THR A 21 -6.46 -12.39 0.85
CA THR A 21 -7.82 -12.20 1.39
C THR A 21 -7.83 -11.74 2.84
N ALA A 22 -6.83 -12.16 3.63
CA ALA A 22 -6.71 -11.79 5.04
C ALA A 22 -5.78 -10.58 5.27
N ASN A 23 -4.67 -10.51 4.52
CA ASN A 23 -3.62 -9.50 4.70
C ASN A 23 -3.09 -8.99 3.36
N THR A 24 -2.75 -7.70 3.35
CA THR A 24 -2.02 -7.05 2.28
C THR A 24 -0.61 -6.80 2.76
N VAL A 25 0.38 -7.24 1.98
CA VAL A 25 1.80 -7.11 2.31
C VAL A 25 2.51 -6.35 1.20
N VAL A 26 3.34 -5.39 1.56
CA VAL A 26 4.13 -4.61 0.61
C VAL A 26 5.61 -4.79 0.91
N TYR A 27 6.37 -5.21 -0.09
CA TYR A 27 7.83 -5.29 -0.07
C TYR A 27 8.43 -4.21 -0.96
N VAL A 28 9.49 -3.54 -0.49
CA VAL A 28 10.28 -2.60 -1.27
C VAL A 28 11.71 -3.10 -1.38
N ARG A 29 12.25 -3.16 -2.61
CA ARG A 29 13.63 -3.60 -2.88
C ARG A 29 14.61 -2.78 -2.04
N GLY A 30 15.41 -3.46 -1.24
CA GLY A 30 16.40 -2.84 -0.35
C GLY A 30 15.85 -2.28 0.97
N LYS A 31 14.53 -2.31 1.20
CA LYS A 31 13.91 -1.95 2.49
C LYS A 31 13.24 -3.14 3.20
N GLY A 32 12.90 -4.20 2.46
CA GLY A 32 12.18 -5.33 3.03
C GLY A 32 10.67 -5.13 2.99
N ILE A 33 9.94 -5.81 3.89
CA ILE A 33 8.50 -5.61 4.08
C ILE A 33 8.28 -4.28 4.77
N VAL A 34 7.55 -3.37 4.12
CA VAL A 34 7.26 -2.02 4.62
C VAL A 34 5.80 -1.84 5.05
N LEU A 35 4.91 -2.76 4.68
CA LEU A 35 3.52 -2.80 5.12
C LEU A 35 3.08 -4.26 5.29
N ASN A 36 2.35 -4.54 6.36
CA ASN A 36 1.62 -5.79 6.57
C ASN A 36 0.36 -5.46 7.38
N GLU A 37 -0.75 -5.26 6.69
CA GLU A 37 -2.03 -4.88 7.30
C GLU A 37 -3.14 -5.87 6.92
N PRO A 38 -4.23 -5.95 7.71
CA PRO A 38 -5.43 -6.65 7.30
C PRO A 38 -5.96 -6.15 5.96
N SER A 39 -6.41 -7.05 5.09
CA SER A 39 -7.07 -6.72 3.81
C SER A 39 -8.53 -6.30 4.03
N VAL A 40 -8.73 -5.27 4.83
CA VAL A 40 -10.04 -4.82 5.32
C VAL A 40 -10.23 -3.33 5.06
N VAL A 41 -11.44 -2.96 4.63
CA VAL A 41 -11.87 -1.58 4.45
C VAL A 41 -13.21 -1.38 5.15
N ALA A 42 -13.30 -0.38 6.02
CA ALA A 42 -14.56 0.05 6.61
C ALA A 42 -15.21 1.11 5.70
N ILE A 43 -16.47 0.89 5.33
CA ILE A 43 -17.23 1.79 4.47
C ILE A 43 -18.36 2.42 5.28
N GLU A 44 -18.53 3.72 5.16
CA GLU A 44 -19.68 4.46 5.69
C GLU A 44 -20.57 5.01 4.57
N THR A 45 -21.84 5.22 4.84
CA THR A 45 -22.79 5.80 3.88
C THR A 45 -23.30 7.13 4.43
N ILE A 46 -23.02 8.22 3.73
CA ILE A 46 -23.46 9.57 4.08
C ILE A 46 -24.28 10.11 2.91
N ASN A 47 -25.53 10.50 3.17
CA ASN A 47 -26.47 11.00 2.15
C ASN A 47 -26.63 10.04 0.95
N GLY A 48 -26.66 8.73 1.22
CA GLY A 48 -26.75 7.69 0.18
C GLY A 48 -25.43 7.42 -0.57
N VAL A 49 -24.34 8.13 -0.25
CA VAL A 49 -23.05 7.96 -0.91
C VAL A 49 -22.10 7.15 -0.02
N LYS A 50 -21.54 6.06 -0.56
CA LYS A 50 -20.52 5.24 0.12
C LYS A 50 -19.18 5.95 0.13
N ARG A 51 -18.49 5.96 1.28
CA ARG A 51 -17.15 6.51 1.48
C ARG A 51 -16.29 5.56 2.29
N VAL A 52 -14.99 5.56 2.02
CA VAL A 52 -14.01 4.84 2.85
C VAL A 52 -13.86 5.59 4.18
N LYS A 53 -14.15 4.90 5.28
CA LYS A 53 -14.01 5.43 6.64
C LYS A 53 -12.64 5.10 7.23
N ALA A 54 -12.18 3.86 7.03
CA ALA A 54 -10.88 3.38 7.51
C ALA A 54 -10.40 2.21 6.63
N VAL A 55 -9.10 1.90 6.72
CA VAL A 55 -8.45 0.75 6.09
C VAL A 55 -7.56 0.02 7.10
N GLY A 56 -7.17 -1.22 6.80
CA GLY A 56 -6.15 -1.92 7.58
C GLY A 56 -6.57 -2.24 9.02
N ASN A 57 -5.68 -1.97 9.98
CA ASN A 57 -5.93 -2.26 11.39
C ASN A 57 -7.11 -1.47 11.95
N ASP A 58 -7.23 -0.18 11.60
CA ASP A 58 -8.32 0.66 12.06
C ASP A 58 -9.67 0.16 11.55
N ALA A 59 -9.72 -0.30 10.29
CA ALA A 59 -10.91 -0.94 9.74
C ALA A 59 -11.25 -2.25 10.45
N LYS A 60 -10.23 -3.07 10.78
CA LYS A 60 -10.42 -4.35 11.48
C LYS A 60 -10.96 -4.18 12.89
N LEU A 61 -10.64 -3.09 13.59
CA LEU A 61 -11.17 -2.77 14.92
C LEU A 61 -12.66 -2.36 14.92
N MET A 62 -13.27 -2.16 13.75
CA MET A 62 -14.69 -1.81 13.61
C MET A 62 -15.60 -3.02 13.39
N ILE A 63 -15.05 -4.24 13.44
CA ILE A 63 -15.76 -5.51 13.27
C ILE A 63 -16.15 -6.09 14.63
#